data_AF-A0A7S4VT31-F1
#
_entry.id   AF-A0A7S4VT31-F1
#
_cell.length_a   1.000
_cell.length_b   1.000
_cell.length_c   1.000
_cell.angle_alpha   90.00
_cell.angle_beta   90.00
_cell.angle_gamma   90.00
#
_symmetry.space_group_name_H-M   'P 1'
#
loop_
_entity.id
_entity.type
_entity.pdbx_description
1 polymer ?
#
loop_
_entity_poly.entity_id
_entity_poly.type
_entity_poly.pdbx_seq_one_letter_code
_entity_poly.pdbx_strand_id
1 'polypeptide(L)'
;QADLAWRANAACAGLVGIGPCSLQMAVLTPQVASVAADGDNPKAPASDAASSASEGLLSAILSCLVWPGICALPLALTLGGPNFKAVFPATWYDEAPVSPARGAYGVADPSTVKPLGLTLGLLAVAVGHVFMLSYHALRRSGWLGGTRRVQPQERAYQFSEGLKTHLSQPEGFALIGSYLVGTWMLGWMPPSYYSFAGGISWKHVAAQLLLQDSLQYLMHFGEHKISSWVYRHSHKPHHRFTNPRLFDAFDGSLADTSLMIVVPFVIVARMVPANVWSYMTFGSLYANWLVLIHSEYAHPWDGLFRMVGFGTAADHHVHHRLFVFNYGHLFMYWDRLLGTYRSPGQLAGTHFNKDV
;
A
#
# COMPACT_ATOMS: atom_id res chain seq x y z
N GLN A 1 35.02 -26.81 -12.98
CA GLN A 1 34.40 -26.96 -14.31
C GLN A 1 32.90 -26.99 -14.09
N ALA A 2 32.07 -25.97 -14.33
CA ALA A 2 32.16 -24.57 -14.75
C ALA A 2 30.95 -23.88 -14.06
N ASP A 3 31.11 -22.83 -13.26
CA ASP A 3 31.22 -21.39 -13.61
C ASP A 3 30.12 -20.85 -14.54
N LEU A 4 29.40 -19.81 -14.07
CA LEU A 4 29.23 -18.54 -14.78
C LEU A 4 28.42 -17.54 -13.93
N ALA A 5 29.17 -16.71 -13.20
CA ALA A 5 28.74 -15.42 -12.70
C ALA A 5 28.70 -14.41 -13.86
N TRP A 6 27.60 -13.67 -14.02
CA TRP A 6 27.50 -12.57 -14.98
C TRP A 6 27.97 -11.26 -14.33
N ARG A 7 29.12 -10.76 -14.79
CA ARG A 7 29.61 -9.39 -14.55
C ARG A 7 29.21 -8.50 -15.73
N ALA A 8 28.63 -7.35 -15.45
CA ALA A 8 28.57 -6.24 -16.40
C ALA A 8 29.74 -5.30 -16.10
N ASN A 9 30.58 -5.05 -17.10
CA ASN A 9 31.69 -4.11 -17.05
C ASN A 9 31.53 -3.11 -18.22
N ALA A 10 31.46 -1.83 -17.91
CA ALA A 10 31.80 -0.69 -18.76
C ALA A 10 31.95 0.52 -17.83
N ALA A 11 32.86 1.46 -17.97
CA ALA A 11 34.09 1.62 -18.73
C ALA A 11 34.71 2.90 -18.13
N CYS A 12 35.96 2.87 -17.70
CA CYS A 12 36.81 4.06 -17.60
C CYS A 12 38.27 3.61 -17.58
N ALA A 13 38.94 3.85 -18.70
CA ALA A 13 40.35 3.63 -18.91
C ALA A 13 41.15 4.90 -18.54
N GLY A 14 42.35 4.68 -18.02
CA GLY A 14 43.49 5.57 -18.20
C GLY A 14 43.88 6.43 -16.99
N LEU A 15 44.86 5.97 -16.21
CA LEU A 15 46.25 6.38 -16.38
C LEU A 15 47.17 5.66 -15.38
N VAL A 16 48.28 5.18 -15.91
CA VAL A 16 49.37 4.42 -15.27
C VAL A 16 50.44 5.40 -14.78
N GLY A 17 51.13 5.10 -13.67
CA GLY A 17 52.37 5.82 -13.32
C GLY A 17 52.94 5.48 -11.94
N ILE A 18 54.03 4.73 -11.92
CA ILE A 18 54.76 4.15 -10.78
C ILE A 18 55.79 5.16 -10.20
N GLY A 19 56.08 5.08 -8.89
CA GLY A 19 57.37 5.55 -8.34
C GLY A 19 57.41 5.83 -6.83
N PRO A 20 58.27 5.18 -6.02
CA PRO A 20 58.40 5.39 -4.57
C PRO A 20 59.62 6.25 -4.21
N CYS A 21 59.54 7.11 -3.18
CA CYS A 21 60.70 7.46 -2.35
C CYS A 21 60.37 8.31 -1.11
N SER A 22 61.22 8.11 -0.09
CA SER A 22 61.58 9.03 1.00
C SER A 22 60.68 9.08 2.25
N LEU A 23 60.98 8.18 3.20
CA LEU A 23 60.82 8.44 4.63
C LEU A 23 61.71 9.62 5.04
N GLN A 24 61.13 10.63 5.67
CA GLN A 24 61.84 11.62 6.48
C GLN A 24 61.37 11.49 7.93
N MET A 25 62.30 11.09 8.80
CA MET A 25 62.14 11.18 10.25
C MET A 25 62.16 12.64 10.67
N ALA A 26 61.05 13.11 11.24
CA ALA A 26 61.02 14.32 12.05
C ALA A 26 60.81 13.91 13.52
N VAL A 27 61.86 14.07 14.31
CA VAL A 27 61.82 14.02 15.77
C VAL A 27 61.12 15.29 16.25
N LEU A 28 59.95 15.15 16.90
CA LEU A 28 59.32 16.22 17.67
C LEU A 28 58.90 15.69 19.05
N THR A 29 59.41 16.39 20.05
CA THR A 29 59.23 16.23 21.49
C THR A 29 57.76 16.29 21.94
N PRO A 30 57.41 15.66 23.09
CA PRO A 30 56.02 15.61 23.54
C PRO A 30 55.60 16.95 24.16
N GLN A 31 54.62 17.62 23.54
CA GLN A 31 53.83 18.65 24.22
C GLN A 31 52.61 17.99 24.83
N VAL A 32 52.54 18.02 26.17
CA VAL A 32 51.35 17.73 26.96
C VAL A 32 50.34 18.84 26.67
N ALA A 33 49.32 18.54 25.86
CA ALA A 33 48.16 19.39 25.69
C ALA A 33 47.11 19.03 26.76
N SER A 34 46.80 20.00 27.61
CA SER A 34 45.75 19.94 28.61
C SER A 34 44.39 19.68 27.99
N VAL A 35 43.66 18.71 28.54
CA VAL A 35 42.23 18.51 28.31
C VAL A 35 41.49 19.74 28.87
N ALA A 36 40.97 20.57 27.97
CA ALA A 36 39.99 21.60 28.31
C ALA A 36 38.58 21.00 28.21
N ALA A 37 37.81 21.21 29.26
CA ALA A 37 36.50 20.67 29.51
C ALA A 37 35.43 21.09 28.49
N ASP A 38 34.40 20.25 28.43
CA ASP A 38 33.11 20.39 27.74
C ASP A 38 32.68 21.83 27.46
N GLY A 39 32.53 22.14 26.16
CA GLY A 39 31.70 23.24 25.70
C GLY A 39 30.24 22.81 25.73
N ASP A 40 29.48 23.44 26.64
CA ASP A 40 28.02 23.40 26.74
C ASP A 40 27.35 23.49 25.36
N ASN A 41 26.79 22.37 24.92
CA ASN A 41 25.75 22.38 23.91
C ASN A 41 24.46 22.77 24.66
N PRO A 42 23.81 23.92 24.38
CA PRO A 42 22.64 24.32 25.15
C PRO A 42 21.54 23.28 24.93
N LYS A 43 21.25 22.49 25.97
CA LYS A 43 20.05 21.66 26.04
C LYS A 43 18.87 22.61 25.84
N ALA A 44 18.11 22.40 24.76
CA ALA A 44 16.84 23.08 24.56
C ALA A 44 16.02 23.00 25.87
N PRO A 45 15.41 24.11 26.32
CA PRO A 45 14.68 24.12 27.57
C PRO A 45 13.57 23.05 27.53
N ALA A 46 13.36 22.36 28.64
CA ALA A 46 12.42 21.23 28.72
C ALA A 46 10.99 21.59 28.26
N SER A 47 10.61 22.87 28.30
CA SER A 47 9.36 23.41 27.76
C SER A 47 9.24 23.24 26.23
N ASP A 48 10.33 23.44 25.50
CA ASP A 48 10.36 23.41 24.02
C ASP A 48 10.44 21.96 23.51
N ALA A 49 11.10 21.09 24.27
CA ALA A 49 11.07 19.64 24.02
C ALA A 49 9.69 19.04 24.27
N ALA A 50 8.99 19.49 25.31
CA ALA A 50 7.64 19.03 25.62
C ALA A 50 6.59 19.54 24.61
N SER A 51 6.69 20.81 24.18
CA SER A 51 5.79 21.37 23.16
C SER A 51 5.98 20.69 21.80
N SER A 52 7.22 20.51 21.35
CA SER A 52 7.53 19.81 20.09
C SER A 52 7.10 18.34 20.09
N ALA A 53 7.24 17.64 21.23
CA ALA A 53 6.73 16.28 21.38
C ALA A 53 5.19 16.22 21.32
N SER A 54 4.50 17.20 21.92
CA SER A 54 3.04 17.28 21.89
C SER A 54 2.48 17.59 20.48
N GLU A 55 3.15 18.47 19.72
CA GLU A 55 2.81 18.77 18.33
C GLU A 55 3.02 17.56 17.41
N GLY A 56 4.10 16.80 17.63
CA GLY A 56 4.37 15.56 16.92
C GLY A 56 3.30 14.48 17.20
N LEU A 57 2.88 14.33 18.46
CA LEU A 57 1.83 13.38 18.84
C LEU A 57 0.48 13.77 18.24
N LEU A 58 0.08 15.04 18.31
CA LEU A 58 -1.18 15.51 17.71
C LEU A 58 -1.19 15.27 16.19
N SER A 59 -0.09 15.59 15.51
CA SER A 59 0.05 15.35 14.06
C SER A 59 -0.07 13.87 13.71
N ALA A 60 0.50 12.98 14.53
CA ALA A 60 0.38 11.54 14.36
C ALA A 60 -1.07 11.06 14.56
N ILE A 61 -1.76 11.55 15.61
CA ILE A 61 -3.17 11.22 15.87
C ILE A 61 -4.06 11.68 14.70
N LEU A 62 -3.90 12.93 14.25
CA LEU A 62 -4.65 13.47 13.12
C LEU A 62 -4.37 12.70 11.83
N SER A 63 -3.13 12.27 11.61
CA SER A 63 -2.76 11.40 10.49
C SER A 63 -3.51 10.07 10.53
N CYS A 64 -3.63 9.46 11.72
CA CYS A 64 -4.33 8.19 11.90
C CYS A 64 -5.85 8.27 11.61
N LEU A 65 -6.46 9.48 11.58
CA LEU A 65 -7.86 9.65 11.19
C LEU A 65 -8.14 9.27 9.74
N VAL A 66 -7.11 9.09 8.91
CA VAL A 66 -7.26 8.57 7.54
C VAL A 66 -7.93 7.19 7.53
N TRP A 67 -7.67 6.33 8.53
CA TRP A 67 -8.21 4.96 8.58
C TRP A 67 -9.72 4.91 8.80
N PRO A 68 -10.30 5.57 9.83
CA PRO A 68 -11.75 5.71 9.91
C PRO A 68 -12.33 6.51 8.75
N GLY A 69 -11.58 7.47 8.18
CA GLY A 69 -11.96 8.19 6.95
C GLY A 69 -12.13 7.29 5.74
N ILE A 70 -11.20 6.35 5.52
CA ILE A 70 -11.27 5.32 4.46
C ILE A 70 -12.54 4.46 4.62
N CYS A 71 -12.99 4.24 5.85
CA CYS A 71 -14.21 3.49 6.17
C CYS A 71 -15.45 4.36 6.39
N ALA A 72 -15.39 5.67 6.11
CA ALA A 72 -16.40 6.62 6.58
C ALA A 72 -17.82 6.28 6.11
N LEU A 73 -18.00 5.92 4.84
CA LEU A 73 -19.33 5.60 4.29
C LEU A 73 -19.98 4.37 4.96
N PRO A 74 -19.37 3.17 4.96
CA PRO A 74 -19.97 2.02 5.62
C PRO A 74 -20.13 2.23 7.14
N LEU A 75 -19.22 2.96 7.78
CA LEU A 75 -19.38 3.34 9.19
C LEU A 75 -20.61 4.23 9.40
N ALA A 76 -20.76 5.32 8.64
CA ALA A 76 -21.90 6.23 8.78
C ALA A 76 -23.25 5.52 8.60
N LEU A 77 -23.31 4.55 7.69
CA LEU A 77 -24.53 3.82 7.37
C LEU A 77 -24.87 2.67 8.34
N THR A 78 -23.92 2.25 9.19
CA THR A 78 -24.10 1.06 10.06
C THR A 78 -23.75 1.27 11.54
N LEU A 79 -23.06 2.36 11.90
CA LEU A 79 -22.63 2.62 13.27
C LEU A 79 -23.83 3.01 14.14
N GLY A 80 -24.00 2.32 15.27
CA GLY A 80 -25.12 2.56 16.20
C GLY A 80 -26.46 1.97 15.75
N GLY A 81 -26.51 1.23 14.64
CA GLY A 81 -27.72 0.59 14.14
C GLY A 81 -27.85 0.66 12.61
N PRO A 82 -28.96 0.16 12.03
CA PRO A 82 -29.16 0.12 10.58
C PRO A 82 -29.58 1.49 10.03
N ASN A 83 -28.73 2.52 10.18
CA ASN A 83 -29.03 3.91 9.79
C ASN A 83 -29.38 4.04 8.30
N PHE A 84 -28.84 3.18 7.45
CA PHE A 84 -29.17 3.12 6.03
C PHE A 84 -30.68 2.98 5.75
N LYS A 85 -31.46 2.38 6.66
CA LYS A 85 -32.92 2.24 6.53
C LYS A 85 -33.65 3.58 6.59
N ALA A 86 -33.06 4.59 7.21
CA ALA A 86 -33.59 5.95 7.23
C ALA A 86 -33.27 6.74 5.95
N VAL A 87 -32.27 6.28 5.18
CA VAL A 87 -31.77 6.96 3.98
C VAL A 87 -32.33 6.36 2.71
N PHE A 88 -32.48 5.02 2.66
CA PHE A 88 -32.86 4.30 1.46
C PHE A 88 -34.20 3.58 1.61
N PRO A 89 -35.08 3.62 0.59
CA PRO A 89 -36.30 2.82 0.58
C PRO A 89 -36.01 1.32 0.66
N ALA A 90 -36.88 0.57 1.35
CA ALA A 90 -36.74 -0.89 1.48
C ALA A 90 -36.78 -1.64 0.14
N THR A 91 -37.32 -1.03 -0.92
CA THR A 91 -37.31 -1.60 -2.28
C THR A 91 -35.93 -1.61 -2.92
N TRP A 92 -34.95 -0.86 -2.37
CA TRP A 92 -33.61 -0.71 -2.95
C TRP A 92 -32.58 -1.70 -2.42
N TYR A 93 -32.89 -2.46 -1.38
CA TYR A 93 -31.99 -3.46 -0.80
C TYR A 93 -32.73 -4.72 -0.36
N ASP A 94 -31.97 -5.77 -0.06
CA ASP A 94 -32.48 -7.02 0.53
C ASP A 94 -31.83 -7.22 1.90
N GLU A 95 -32.64 -7.43 2.95
CA GLU A 95 -32.09 -7.73 4.27
C GLU A 95 -31.56 -9.16 4.32
N ALA A 96 -32.34 -10.13 3.86
CA ALA A 96 -31.90 -11.52 3.79
C ALA A 96 -30.90 -11.72 2.62
N PRO A 97 -30.03 -12.75 2.71
CA PRO A 97 -29.26 -13.21 1.55
C PRO A 97 -30.18 -13.57 0.39
N VAL A 98 -29.81 -13.14 -0.83
CA VAL A 98 -30.60 -13.38 -2.05
C VAL A 98 -29.74 -14.05 -3.10
N SER A 99 -30.29 -15.08 -3.74
CA SER A 99 -29.71 -15.68 -4.95
C SER A 99 -30.50 -15.16 -6.16
N PRO A 100 -30.00 -14.17 -6.92
CA PRO A 100 -30.68 -13.72 -8.12
C PRO A 100 -30.96 -14.90 -9.06
N ALA A 101 -32.18 -14.95 -9.61
CA ALA A 101 -32.54 -15.96 -10.58
C ALA A 101 -31.70 -15.77 -11.84
N ARG A 102 -31.03 -16.84 -12.29
CA ARG A 102 -30.17 -16.81 -13.49
C ARG A 102 -30.85 -17.58 -14.61
N GLY A 103 -30.88 -16.98 -15.80
CA GLY A 103 -31.46 -17.59 -17.00
C GLY A 103 -30.59 -18.71 -17.59
N ALA A 104 -30.96 -19.17 -18.79
CA ALA A 104 -30.28 -20.27 -19.49
C ALA A 104 -28.78 -20.02 -19.75
N TYR A 105 -28.37 -18.74 -19.83
CA TYR A 105 -26.96 -18.35 -20.04
C TYR A 105 -26.19 -18.12 -18.73
N GLY A 106 -26.76 -18.46 -17.57
CA GLY A 106 -26.09 -18.33 -16.28
C GLY A 106 -25.92 -16.89 -15.78
N VAL A 107 -26.67 -15.94 -16.34
CA VAL A 107 -26.71 -14.53 -15.94
C VAL A 107 -28.09 -14.17 -15.41
N ALA A 108 -28.14 -13.30 -14.40
CA ALA A 108 -29.39 -12.74 -13.90
C ALA A 108 -29.96 -11.70 -14.87
N ASP A 109 -31.28 -11.51 -14.83
CA ASP A 109 -31.91 -10.35 -15.46
C ASP A 109 -31.49 -9.09 -14.67
N PRO A 110 -30.81 -8.11 -15.29
CA PRO A 110 -30.37 -6.90 -14.61
C PRO A 110 -31.49 -6.13 -13.92
N SER A 111 -32.75 -6.25 -14.36
CA SER A 111 -33.89 -5.60 -13.69
C SER A 111 -34.27 -6.24 -12.36
N THR A 112 -33.77 -7.44 -12.08
CA THR A 112 -34.05 -8.20 -10.84
C THR A 112 -32.96 -8.02 -9.79
N VAL A 113 -31.80 -7.48 -10.16
CA VAL A 113 -30.66 -7.25 -9.26
C VAL A 113 -30.69 -5.80 -8.78
N LYS A 114 -30.76 -5.60 -7.47
CA LYS A 114 -30.77 -4.26 -6.87
C LYS A 114 -29.36 -3.65 -6.91
N PRO A 115 -29.17 -2.45 -7.51
CA PRO A 115 -27.84 -1.88 -7.70
C PRO A 115 -27.26 -1.18 -6.46
N LEU A 116 -28.07 -0.94 -5.41
CA LEU A 116 -27.66 -0.09 -4.28
C LEU A 116 -26.36 -0.58 -3.61
N GLY A 117 -26.22 -1.90 -3.39
CA GLY A 117 -25.00 -2.44 -2.77
C GLY A 117 -23.74 -2.19 -3.60
N LEU A 118 -23.83 -2.35 -4.93
CA LEU A 118 -22.75 -2.01 -5.86
C LEU A 118 -22.44 -0.52 -5.84
N THR A 119 -23.45 0.34 -5.92
CA THR A 119 -23.28 1.80 -5.90
C THR A 119 -22.61 2.26 -4.60
N LEU A 120 -23.07 1.75 -3.45
CA LEU A 120 -22.46 2.05 -2.15
C LEU A 120 -21.04 1.49 -2.05
N GLY A 121 -20.77 0.32 -2.62
CA GLY A 121 -19.42 -0.26 -2.68
C GLY A 121 -18.43 0.63 -3.43
N LEU A 122 -18.79 1.05 -4.65
CA LEU A 122 -17.97 1.97 -5.45
C LEU A 122 -17.82 3.33 -4.77
N LEU A 123 -18.90 3.85 -4.19
CA LEU A 123 -18.87 5.11 -3.45
C LEU A 123 -17.99 5.02 -2.19
N ALA A 124 -17.98 3.89 -1.49
CA ALA A 124 -17.13 3.69 -0.31
C ALA A 124 -15.65 3.84 -0.67
N VAL A 125 -15.23 3.21 -1.78
CA VAL A 125 -13.85 3.32 -2.29
C VAL A 125 -13.54 4.76 -2.70
N ALA A 126 -14.46 5.43 -3.41
CA ALA A 126 -14.27 6.81 -3.86
C ALA A 126 -14.16 7.80 -2.68
N VAL A 127 -15.07 7.70 -1.70
CA VAL A 127 -15.02 8.50 -0.45
C VAL A 127 -13.72 8.21 0.30
N GLY A 128 -13.31 6.95 0.40
CA GLY A 128 -12.04 6.60 1.03
C GLY A 128 -10.84 7.22 0.32
N HIS A 129 -10.82 7.23 -1.02
CA HIS A 129 -9.78 7.90 -1.80
C HIS A 129 -9.75 9.40 -1.54
N VAL A 130 -10.90 10.06 -1.38
CA VAL A 130 -10.94 11.49 -1.02
C VAL A 130 -10.23 11.73 0.31
N PHE A 131 -10.50 10.92 1.34
CA PHE A 131 -9.82 11.04 2.64
C PHE A 131 -8.33 10.73 2.53
N MET A 132 -7.94 9.67 1.82
CA MET A 132 -6.55 9.26 1.63
C MET A 132 -5.75 10.32 0.85
N LEU A 133 -6.30 10.86 -0.24
CA LEU A 133 -5.67 11.91 -1.05
C LEU A 133 -5.57 13.23 -0.27
N SER A 134 -6.58 13.57 0.52
CA SER A 134 -6.55 14.73 1.41
C SER A 134 -5.47 14.58 2.48
N TYR A 135 -5.38 13.40 3.09
CA TYR A 135 -4.30 13.05 4.02
C TYR A 135 -2.91 13.22 3.37
N HIS A 136 -2.71 12.67 2.17
CA HIS A 136 -1.44 12.81 1.45
C HIS A 136 -1.10 14.26 1.13
N ALA A 137 -2.08 15.06 0.68
CA ALA A 137 -1.91 16.48 0.41
C ALA A 137 -1.53 17.27 1.68
N LEU A 138 -2.19 16.99 2.81
CA LEU A 138 -1.90 17.62 4.10
C LEU A 138 -0.52 17.22 4.64
N ARG A 139 -0.11 15.94 4.48
CA ARG A 139 1.24 15.49 4.81
C ARG A 139 2.29 16.19 3.95
N ARG A 140 2.10 16.21 2.63
CA ARG A 140 3.05 16.82 1.68
C ARG A 140 3.21 18.33 1.89
N SER A 141 2.17 19.02 2.37
CA SER A 141 2.21 20.45 2.69
C SER A 141 2.76 20.76 4.09
N GLY A 142 3.08 19.75 4.90
CA GLY A 142 3.62 19.91 6.25
C GLY A 142 2.58 20.20 7.34
N TRP A 143 1.28 20.24 7.00
CA TRP A 143 0.19 20.48 7.96
C TRP A 143 -0.01 19.34 8.95
N LEU A 144 0.47 18.14 8.62
CA LEU A 144 0.48 16.96 9.48
C LEU A 144 1.90 16.60 9.92
N GLY A 145 2.69 17.64 10.24
CA GLY A 145 4.07 17.53 10.67
C GLY A 145 5.06 17.19 9.55
N GLY A 146 6.33 17.06 9.92
CA GLY A 146 7.40 16.74 8.98
C GLY A 146 7.21 15.39 8.27
N THR A 147 7.61 15.33 7.00
CA THR A 147 7.64 14.10 6.20
C THR A 147 9.05 13.54 6.13
N ARG A 148 9.19 12.22 6.14
CA ARG A 148 10.46 11.54 5.88
C ARG A 148 10.31 10.71 4.62
N ARG A 149 11.17 10.93 3.62
CA ARG A 149 11.14 10.15 2.38
C ARG A 149 11.63 8.73 2.64
N VAL A 150 11.03 7.74 1.98
CA VAL A 150 11.45 6.34 2.07
C VAL A 150 12.83 6.13 1.41
N GLN A 151 12.97 6.56 0.15
CA GLN A 151 14.24 6.55 -0.58
C GLN A 151 14.88 7.95 -0.61
N PRO A 152 16.22 8.07 -0.69
CA PRO A 152 16.91 9.35 -0.70
C PRO A 152 16.73 10.11 -2.03
N GLN A 153 16.58 9.40 -3.16
CA GLN A 153 16.35 10.04 -4.45
C GLN A 153 14.94 10.63 -4.48
N GLU A 154 14.83 11.92 -4.83
CA GLU A 154 13.54 12.54 -5.07
C GLU A 154 13.10 12.33 -6.52
N ARG A 155 11.89 11.81 -6.69
CA ARG A 155 11.17 11.87 -7.96
C ARG A 155 10.16 13.02 -7.82
N ALA A 156 10.50 14.24 -8.24
CA ALA A 156 9.63 15.41 -8.12
C ALA A 156 8.43 15.40 -9.08
N TYR A 157 7.24 15.84 -8.62
CA TYR A 157 6.03 15.91 -9.44
C TYR A 157 5.05 16.98 -8.94
N GLN A 158 4.19 17.48 -9.82
CA GLN A 158 3.07 18.33 -9.43
C GLN A 158 1.91 17.47 -8.94
N PHE A 159 1.29 17.84 -7.83
CA PHE A 159 0.21 17.03 -7.23
C PHE A 159 -0.95 16.82 -8.22
N SER A 160 -1.34 17.86 -8.96
CA SER A 160 -2.40 17.79 -9.97
C SER A 160 -2.07 16.83 -11.12
N GLU A 161 -0.80 16.77 -11.53
CA GLU A 161 -0.33 15.82 -12.54
C GLU A 161 -0.40 14.38 -12.01
N GLY A 162 0.14 14.13 -10.82
CA GLY A 162 0.06 12.81 -10.18
C GLY A 162 -1.39 12.35 -9.98
N LEU A 163 -2.26 13.23 -9.52
CA LEU A 163 -3.69 12.95 -9.34
C LEU A 163 -4.36 12.61 -10.67
N LYS A 164 -4.11 13.40 -11.72
CA LYS A 164 -4.65 13.13 -13.05
C LYS A 164 -4.19 11.78 -13.57
N THR A 165 -2.90 11.48 -13.46
CA THR A 165 -2.32 10.20 -13.88
C THR A 165 -2.98 9.04 -13.15
N HIS A 166 -3.09 9.11 -11.82
CA HIS A 166 -3.74 8.09 -11.01
C HIS A 166 -5.19 7.84 -11.41
N LEU A 167 -6.00 8.89 -11.55
CA LEU A 167 -7.41 8.76 -11.92
C LEU A 167 -7.64 8.36 -13.39
N SER A 168 -6.60 8.47 -14.22
CA SER A 168 -6.69 8.16 -15.65
C SER A 168 -6.19 6.76 -15.98
N GLN A 169 -5.78 5.93 -15.01
CA GLN A 169 -5.28 4.56 -15.26
C GLN A 169 -6.44 3.62 -15.68
N PRO A 170 -6.56 3.28 -16.98
CA PRO A 170 -7.70 2.50 -17.45
C PRO A 170 -7.60 1.03 -17.01
N GLU A 171 -6.40 0.45 -16.94
CA GLU A 171 -6.20 -0.96 -16.59
C GLU A 171 -6.63 -1.23 -15.14
N GLY A 172 -6.29 -0.36 -14.20
CA GLY A 172 -6.67 -0.52 -12.80
C GLY A 172 -8.18 -0.32 -12.59
N PHE A 173 -8.67 0.90 -12.83
CA PHE A 173 -10.04 1.26 -12.48
C PHE A 173 -11.09 0.64 -13.41
N ALA A 174 -10.84 0.56 -14.72
CA ALA A 174 -11.84 0.02 -15.64
C ALA A 174 -11.95 -1.50 -15.52
N LEU A 175 -10.84 -2.23 -15.33
CA LEU A 175 -10.91 -3.69 -15.14
C LEU A 175 -11.59 -4.05 -13.82
N ILE A 176 -11.16 -3.45 -12.71
CA ILE A 176 -11.75 -3.71 -11.39
C ILE A 176 -13.22 -3.26 -11.38
N GLY A 177 -13.52 -2.09 -11.94
CA GLY A 177 -14.90 -1.60 -12.08
C GLY A 177 -15.77 -2.54 -12.91
N SER A 178 -15.26 -3.03 -14.05
CA SER A 178 -15.98 -4.00 -14.89
C SER A 178 -16.21 -5.33 -14.18
N TYR A 179 -15.23 -5.81 -13.42
CA TYR A 179 -15.38 -6.98 -12.56
C TYR A 179 -16.48 -6.78 -11.51
N LEU A 180 -16.47 -5.67 -10.77
CA LEU A 180 -17.46 -5.39 -9.73
C LEU A 180 -18.87 -5.24 -10.31
N VAL A 181 -19.02 -4.45 -11.38
CA VAL A 181 -20.30 -4.25 -12.07
C VAL A 181 -20.79 -5.57 -12.65
N GLY A 182 -19.94 -6.31 -13.37
CA GLY A 182 -20.29 -7.57 -14.01
C GLY A 182 -20.70 -8.63 -12.99
N THR A 183 -19.88 -8.88 -11.97
CA THR A 183 -20.18 -9.91 -10.97
C THR A 183 -21.43 -9.60 -10.15
N TRP A 184 -21.69 -8.32 -9.85
CA TRP A 184 -22.90 -7.90 -9.16
C TRP A 184 -24.13 -7.99 -10.07
N MET A 185 -24.14 -7.24 -11.18
CA MET A 185 -25.33 -7.10 -12.03
C MET A 185 -25.69 -8.38 -12.80
N LEU A 186 -24.74 -9.27 -13.03
CA LEU A 186 -25.00 -10.60 -13.62
C LEU A 186 -25.42 -11.65 -12.58
N GLY A 187 -25.52 -11.29 -11.29
CA GLY A 187 -25.97 -12.18 -10.24
C GLY A 187 -24.95 -13.25 -9.84
N TRP A 188 -23.66 -12.97 -9.98
CA TRP A 188 -22.57 -13.96 -9.75
C TRP A 188 -21.95 -13.90 -8.36
N MET A 189 -22.19 -12.83 -7.61
CA MET A 189 -21.79 -12.76 -6.21
C MET A 189 -22.54 -13.81 -5.36
N PRO A 190 -21.94 -14.33 -4.28
CA PRO A 190 -22.63 -15.22 -3.37
C PRO A 190 -23.82 -14.53 -2.69
N PRO A 191 -24.84 -15.28 -2.24
CA PRO A 191 -26.08 -14.69 -1.75
C PRO A 191 -25.91 -13.75 -0.55
N SER A 192 -24.93 -14.03 0.31
CA SER A 192 -24.64 -13.20 1.47
C SER A 192 -24.20 -11.79 1.08
N TYR A 193 -23.55 -11.61 -0.07
CA TYR A 193 -23.00 -10.31 -0.49
C TYR A 193 -24.09 -9.31 -0.87
N TYR A 194 -25.28 -9.79 -1.25
CA TYR A 194 -26.45 -8.93 -1.50
C TYR A 194 -27.21 -8.54 -0.23
N SER A 195 -26.88 -9.16 0.92
CA SER A 195 -27.57 -8.93 2.19
C SER A 195 -27.12 -7.64 2.86
N PHE A 196 -28.09 -6.81 3.22
CA PHE A 196 -27.95 -5.60 4.04
C PHE A 196 -28.19 -5.87 5.54
N ALA A 197 -28.49 -7.11 5.93
CA ALA A 197 -28.69 -7.45 7.33
C ALA A 197 -27.43 -7.25 8.18
N GLY A 198 -27.63 -6.74 9.39
CA GLY A 198 -26.58 -6.43 10.35
C GLY A 198 -25.81 -5.16 9.97
N GLY A 199 -24.49 -5.20 10.16
CA GLY A 199 -23.56 -4.12 9.85
C GLY A 199 -22.21 -4.69 9.43
N ILE A 200 -21.14 -3.93 9.65
CA ILE A 200 -19.78 -4.39 9.32
C ILE A 200 -19.38 -5.56 10.24
N SER A 201 -19.09 -6.71 9.65
CA SER A 201 -18.48 -7.85 10.33
C SER A 201 -16.96 -7.73 10.22
N TRP A 202 -16.31 -7.15 11.22
CA TRP A 202 -14.85 -6.95 11.21
C TRP A 202 -14.06 -8.26 11.08
N LYS A 203 -14.60 -9.38 11.57
CA LYS A 203 -14.02 -10.71 11.33
C LYS A 203 -14.01 -11.10 9.85
N HIS A 204 -15.07 -10.76 9.10
CA HIS A 204 -15.13 -11.03 7.66
C HIS A 204 -14.22 -10.07 6.90
N VAL A 205 -14.17 -8.79 7.28
CA VAL A 205 -13.23 -7.81 6.73
C VAL A 205 -11.78 -8.29 6.91
N ALA A 206 -11.40 -8.69 8.12
CA ALA A 206 -10.07 -9.21 8.41
C ALA A 206 -9.77 -10.49 7.61
N ALA A 207 -10.71 -11.43 7.54
CA ALA A 207 -10.54 -12.65 6.75
C ALA A 207 -10.38 -12.35 5.24
N GLN A 208 -11.15 -11.41 4.70
CA GLN A 208 -11.02 -10.98 3.31
C GLN A 208 -9.67 -10.31 3.05
N LEU A 209 -9.20 -9.41 3.92
CA LEU A 209 -7.89 -8.75 3.76
C LEU A 209 -6.74 -9.77 3.81
N LEU A 210 -6.74 -10.67 4.80
CA LEU A 210 -5.69 -11.69 4.96
C LEU A 210 -5.67 -12.69 3.79
N LEU A 211 -6.84 -13.15 3.34
CA LEU A 211 -6.94 -14.10 2.23
C LEU A 211 -6.63 -13.42 0.89
N GLN A 212 -7.08 -12.18 0.68
CA GLN A 212 -6.75 -11.41 -0.51
C GLN A 212 -5.24 -11.21 -0.61
N ASP A 213 -4.59 -10.75 0.47
CA ASP A 213 -3.16 -10.50 0.48
C ASP A 213 -2.32 -11.78 0.36
N SER A 214 -2.78 -12.91 0.90
CA SER A 214 -2.07 -14.20 0.73
C SER A 214 -2.13 -14.71 -0.70
N LEU A 215 -3.29 -14.63 -1.34
CA LEU A 215 -3.46 -14.99 -2.75
C LEU A 215 -2.69 -14.02 -3.64
N GLN A 216 -2.74 -12.72 -3.34
CA GLN A 216 -1.96 -11.70 -4.01
C GLN A 216 -0.47 -12.01 -3.88
N TYR A 217 0.05 -12.31 -2.69
CA TYR A 217 1.43 -12.74 -2.49
C TYR A 217 1.81 -13.93 -3.40
N LEU A 218 0.96 -14.97 -3.47
CA LEU A 218 1.24 -16.15 -4.29
C LEU A 218 1.30 -15.82 -5.78
N MET A 219 0.36 -15.00 -6.26
CA MET A 219 0.33 -14.52 -7.63
C MET A 219 1.56 -13.68 -7.92
N HIS A 220 1.92 -12.78 -7.02
CA HIS A 220 3.07 -11.90 -7.14
C HIS A 220 4.38 -12.69 -7.24
N PHE A 221 4.60 -13.60 -6.30
CA PHE A 221 5.74 -14.49 -6.30
C PHE A 221 5.78 -15.32 -7.58
N GLY A 222 4.62 -15.82 -8.01
CA GLY A 222 4.46 -16.57 -9.25
C GLY A 222 4.88 -15.78 -10.48
N GLU A 223 4.44 -14.53 -10.61
CA GLU A 223 4.80 -13.67 -11.74
C GLU A 223 6.29 -13.41 -11.82
N HIS A 224 6.99 -13.31 -10.68
CA HIS A 224 8.45 -13.14 -10.65
C HIS A 224 9.23 -14.44 -10.90
N LYS A 225 8.73 -15.59 -10.45
CA LYS A 225 9.52 -16.84 -10.37
C LYS A 225 9.15 -17.90 -11.39
N ILE A 226 7.89 -17.97 -11.83
CA ILE A 226 7.42 -19.08 -12.68
C ILE A 226 7.93 -18.93 -14.11
N SER A 227 7.89 -17.73 -14.68
CA SER A 227 8.27 -17.51 -16.07
C SER A 227 8.72 -16.09 -16.31
N SER A 228 9.91 -15.95 -16.93
CA SER A 228 10.42 -14.66 -17.38
C SER A 228 9.51 -14.00 -18.43
N TRP A 229 8.74 -14.80 -19.18
CA TRP A 229 7.74 -14.30 -20.12
C TRP A 229 6.55 -13.67 -19.38
N VAL A 230 6.03 -14.34 -18.34
CA VAL A 230 4.94 -13.81 -17.51
C VAL A 230 5.40 -12.53 -16.82
N TYR A 231 6.57 -12.55 -16.17
CA TYR A 231 7.17 -11.37 -15.56
C TYR A 231 7.26 -10.19 -16.53
N ARG A 232 7.82 -10.41 -17.73
CA ARG A 232 8.11 -9.35 -18.69
C ARG A 232 6.86 -8.65 -19.23
N HIS A 233 5.76 -9.38 -19.41
CA HIS A 233 4.52 -8.85 -20.01
C HIS A 233 3.48 -8.45 -18.97
N SER A 234 3.56 -9.00 -17.77
CA SER A 234 2.60 -8.74 -16.70
C SER A 234 3.13 -7.68 -15.74
N HIS A 235 4.08 -8.05 -14.89
CA HIS A 235 4.45 -7.28 -13.71
C HIS A 235 5.66 -6.33 -13.90
N LYS A 236 6.55 -6.61 -14.86
CA LYS A 236 7.71 -5.74 -15.17
C LYS A 236 7.35 -4.28 -15.52
N PRO A 237 6.25 -3.99 -16.24
CA PRO A 237 5.81 -2.60 -16.47
C PRO A 237 5.62 -1.81 -15.18
N HIS A 238 5.06 -2.43 -14.14
CA HIS A 238 4.87 -1.82 -12.82
C HIS A 238 6.22 -1.48 -12.15
N HIS A 239 7.22 -2.36 -12.32
CA HIS A 239 8.61 -2.16 -11.85
C HIS A 239 9.40 -1.07 -12.57
N ARG A 240 8.81 -0.36 -13.53
CA ARG A 240 9.42 0.85 -14.09
C ARG A 240 9.71 1.87 -12.99
N PHE A 241 8.92 1.88 -11.91
CA PHE A 241 9.04 2.81 -10.81
C PHE A 241 9.84 2.25 -9.63
N THR A 242 11.16 2.10 -9.79
CA THR A 242 12.04 1.62 -8.70
C THR A 242 12.05 2.48 -7.43
N ASN A 243 11.53 3.70 -7.53
CA ASN A 243 11.20 4.60 -6.44
C ASN A 243 9.75 5.06 -6.64
N PRO A 244 8.76 4.27 -6.17
CA PRO A 244 7.37 4.56 -6.41
C PRO A 244 6.93 5.80 -5.61
N ARG A 245 5.83 6.38 -6.08
CA ARG A 245 5.08 7.44 -5.44
C ARG A 245 3.67 6.95 -5.22
N LEU A 246 2.94 7.62 -4.34
CA LEU A 246 1.56 7.26 -4.01
C LEU A 246 0.68 7.05 -5.26
N PHE A 247 0.86 7.88 -6.29
CA PHE A 247 0.05 7.84 -7.50
C PHE A 247 0.37 6.68 -8.47
N ASP A 248 1.47 5.97 -8.28
CA ASP A 248 1.90 4.85 -9.16
C ASP A 248 1.19 3.52 -8.82
N ALA A 249 0.41 3.46 -7.73
CA ALA A 249 -0.13 2.22 -7.16
C ALA A 249 -1.06 1.40 -8.10
N PHE A 250 -1.74 2.06 -9.04
CA PHE A 250 -2.62 1.40 -10.02
C PHE A 250 -2.05 1.46 -11.45
N ASP A 251 -0.76 1.77 -11.61
CA ASP A 251 -0.06 1.70 -12.89
C ASP A 251 0.49 0.27 -13.10
N GLY A 252 -0.44 -0.67 -13.28
CA GLY A 252 -0.19 -2.08 -13.56
C GLY A 252 -0.74 -2.47 -14.92
N SER A 253 -0.18 -3.51 -15.54
CA SER A 253 -0.73 -4.02 -16.80
C SER A 253 -2.09 -4.69 -16.57
N LEU A 254 -2.85 -4.91 -17.65
CA LEU A 254 -4.09 -5.69 -17.59
C LEU A 254 -3.87 -7.09 -17.01
N ALA A 255 -2.77 -7.75 -17.40
CA ALA A 255 -2.43 -9.09 -16.93
C ALA A 255 -2.07 -9.08 -15.44
N ASP A 256 -1.29 -8.08 -15.01
CA ASP A 256 -0.87 -7.90 -13.62
C ASP A 256 -2.09 -7.68 -12.73
N THR A 257 -2.92 -6.69 -13.08
CA THR A 257 -4.18 -6.41 -12.37
C THR A 257 -5.11 -7.63 -12.32
N SER A 258 -5.17 -8.42 -13.40
CA SER A 258 -6.00 -9.63 -13.45
C SER A 258 -5.49 -10.70 -12.47
N LEU A 259 -4.20 -11.00 -12.49
CA LEU A 259 -3.58 -12.03 -11.66
C LEU A 259 -3.51 -11.59 -10.19
N MET A 260 -3.08 -10.36 -9.95
CA MET A 260 -2.82 -9.81 -8.62
C MET A 260 -4.07 -9.43 -7.84
N ILE A 261 -5.14 -9.02 -8.54
CA ILE A 261 -6.31 -8.42 -7.89
C ILE A 261 -7.58 -9.20 -8.22
N VAL A 262 -7.92 -9.34 -9.51
CA VAL A 262 -9.23 -9.88 -9.93
C VAL A 262 -9.39 -11.36 -9.60
N VAL A 263 -8.39 -12.20 -9.91
CA VAL A 263 -8.45 -13.63 -9.59
C VAL A 263 -8.57 -13.86 -8.08
N PRO A 264 -7.73 -13.23 -7.23
CA PRO A 264 -7.92 -13.25 -5.78
C PRO A 264 -9.32 -12.80 -5.32
N PHE A 265 -9.87 -11.71 -5.88
CA PHE A 265 -11.23 -11.26 -5.53
C PHE A 265 -12.30 -12.34 -5.80
N VAL A 266 -12.22 -13.03 -6.93
CA VAL A 266 -13.14 -14.13 -7.25
C VAL A 266 -13.05 -15.22 -6.18
N ILE A 267 -11.84 -15.63 -5.80
CA ILE A 267 -11.63 -16.69 -4.81
C ILE A 267 -12.11 -16.25 -3.42
N VAL A 268 -11.69 -15.05 -2.96
CA VAL A 268 -12.09 -14.48 -1.67
C VAL A 268 -13.60 -14.39 -1.55
N ALA A 269 -14.29 -13.95 -2.61
CA ALA A 269 -15.74 -13.86 -2.62
C ALA A 269 -16.39 -15.22 -2.33
N ARG A 270 -15.84 -16.32 -2.84
CA ARG A 270 -16.38 -17.67 -2.63
C ARG A 270 -16.00 -18.29 -1.29
N MET A 271 -14.94 -17.81 -0.65
CA MET A 271 -14.44 -18.37 0.60
C MET A 271 -14.94 -17.65 1.84
N VAL A 272 -15.22 -16.35 1.76
CA VAL A 272 -15.68 -15.56 2.91
C VAL A 272 -17.16 -15.19 2.75
N PRO A 273 -18.05 -15.61 3.66
CA PRO A 273 -19.49 -15.29 3.60
C PRO A 273 -19.78 -13.87 4.10
N ALA A 274 -19.23 -12.88 3.40
CA ALA A 274 -19.39 -11.46 3.74
C ALA A 274 -20.80 -10.97 3.42
N ASN A 275 -21.27 -9.98 4.20
CA ASN A 275 -22.42 -9.16 3.83
C ASN A 275 -21.96 -7.92 3.05
N VAL A 276 -22.91 -7.16 2.49
CA VAL A 276 -22.62 -6.00 1.65
C VAL A 276 -21.72 -4.98 2.35
N TRP A 277 -21.95 -4.74 3.65
CA TRP A 277 -21.22 -3.78 4.48
C TRP A 277 -19.77 -4.20 4.70
N SER A 278 -19.54 -5.47 4.99
CA SER A 278 -18.20 -6.03 5.15
C SER A 278 -17.45 -6.03 3.83
N TYR A 279 -18.13 -6.36 2.72
CA TYR A 279 -17.52 -6.37 1.40
C TYR A 279 -17.07 -4.97 0.94
N MET A 280 -17.90 -3.94 1.10
CA MET A 280 -17.50 -2.57 0.75
C MET A 280 -16.42 -2.01 1.69
N THR A 281 -16.46 -2.37 2.98
CA THR A 281 -15.43 -1.96 3.95
C THR A 281 -14.08 -2.58 3.58
N PHE A 282 -14.07 -3.87 3.24
CA PHE A 282 -12.90 -4.56 2.70
C PHE A 282 -12.38 -3.87 1.44
N GLY A 283 -13.25 -3.63 0.44
CA GLY A 283 -12.84 -3.02 -0.82
C GLY A 283 -12.22 -1.64 -0.62
N SER A 284 -12.82 -0.81 0.25
CA SER A 284 -12.27 0.51 0.58
C SER A 284 -10.92 0.43 1.29
N LEU A 285 -10.80 -0.40 2.34
CA LEU A 285 -9.53 -0.59 3.05
C LEU A 285 -8.44 -1.12 2.12
N TYR A 286 -8.74 -2.16 1.36
CA TYR A 286 -7.79 -2.80 0.45
C TYR A 286 -7.28 -1.81 -0.60
N ALA A 287 -8.17 -1.11 -1.30
CA ALA A 287 -7.78 -0.18 -2.35
C ALA A 287 -6.94 0.98 -1.81
N ASN A 288 -7.36 1.60 -0.71
CA ASN A 288 -6.65 2.75 -0.15
C ASN A 288 -5.33 2.36 0.53
N TRP A 289 -5.26 1.19 1.17
CA TRP A 289 -4.01 0.72 1.76
C TRP A 289 -2.99 0.33 0.67
N LEU A 290 -3.43 -0.30 -0.43
CA LEU A 290 -2.58 -0.56 -1.58
C LEU A 290 -1.95 0.73 -2.15
N VAL A 291 -2.69 1.84 -2.12
CA VAL A 291 -2.16 3.15 -2.51
C VAL A 291 -1.17 3.71 -1.47
N LEU A 292 -1.50 3.61 -0.18
CA LEU A 292 -0.65 4.12 0.90
C LEU A 292 0.73 3.44 0.94
N ILE A 293 0.84 2.14 0.67
CA ILE A 293 2.15 1.46 0.64
C ILE A 293 3.06 1.89 -0.53
N HIS A 294 2.54 2.66 -1.50
CA HIS A 294 3.38 3.27 -2.55
C HIS A 294 3.85 4.68 -2.17
N SER A 295 3.46 5.21 -1.00
CA SER A 295 3.81 6.56 -0.61
C SER A 295 5.31 6.78 -0.58
N GLU A 296 5.77 7.87 -1.19
CA GLU A 296 7.17 8.25 -1.14
C GLU A 296 7.63 8.67 0.28
N TYR A 297 6.70 8.77 1.25
CA TYR A 297 6.95 9.16 2.63
C TYR A 297 6.57 8.06 3.61
N ALA A 298 7.37 7.90 4.66
CA ALA A 298 7.00 7.10 5.82
C ALA A 298 5.79 7.72 6.54
N HIS A 299 4.93 6.87 7.08
CA HIS A 299 3.74 7.27 7.82
C HIS A 299 3.94 7.17 9.33
N PRO A 300 3.25 7.99 10.13
CA PRO A 300 3.38 7.98 11.59
C PRO A 300 3.05 6.64 12.26
N TRP A 301 2.24 5.78 11.61
CA TRP A 301 1.85 4.46 12.11
C TRP A 301 2.79 3.32 11.67
N ASP A 302 3.79 3.58 10.81
CA ASP A 302 4.64 2.53 10.22
C ASP A 302 5.38 1.72 11.28
N GLY A 303 5.79 2.35 12.40
CA GLY A 303 6.41 1.65 13.52
C GLY A 303 5.50 0.59 14.15
N LEU A 304 4.22 0.93 14.36
CA LEU A 304 3.22 -0.02 14.85
C LEU A 304 2.94 -1.11 13.81
N PHE A 305 2.80 -0.73 12.55
CA PHE A 305 2.55 -1.67 11.45
C PHE A 305 3.67 -2.71 11.35
N ARG A 306 4.93 -2.27 11.36
CA ARG A 306 6.10 -3.14 11.34
C ARG A 306 6.15 -4.10 12.52
N MET A 307 5.75 -3.64 13.71
CA MET A 307 5.68 -4.46 14.93
C MET A 307 4.69 -5.61 14.77
N VAL A 308 3.51 -5.33 14.22
CA VAL A 308 2.45 -6.34 14.02
C VAL A 308 2.56 -7.07 12.67
N GLY A 309 3.58 -6.78 11.86
CA GLY A 309 3.84 -7.41 10.55
C GLY A 309 2.95 -6.91 9.42
N PHE A 310 2.32 -5.75 9.57
CA PHE A 310 1.63 -5.04 8.49
C PHE A 310 2.65 -4.39 7.55
N GLY A 311 2.33 -4.38 6.25
CA GLY A 311 3.15 -3.78 5.21
C GLY A 311 3.18 -2.26 5.30
N THR A 312 4.37 -1.70 5.17
CA THR A 312 4.62 -0.25 5.17
C THR A 312 5.07 0.22 3.79
N ALA A 313 5.09 1.53 3.58
CA ALA A 313 5.66 2.09 2.36
C ALA A 313 7.13 1.69 2.15
N ALA A 314 7.91 1.64 3.23
CA ALA A 314 9.29 1.18 3.18
C ALA A 314 9.41 -0.28 2.73
N ASP A 315 8.55 -1.18 3.21
CA ASP A 315 8.56 -2.60 2.81
C ASP A 315 8.28 -2.76 1.32
N HIS A 316 7.31 -2.02 0.78
CA HIS A 316 6.96 -2.08 -0.63
C HIS A 316 8.02 -1.42 -1.52
N HIS A 317 8.67 -0.34 -1.06
CA HIS A 317 9.81 0.21 -1.79
C HIS A 317 11.02 -0.75 -1.82
N VAL A 318 11.22 -1.60 -0.82
CA VAL A 318 12.23 -2.69 -0.90
C VAL A 318 11.93 -3.61 -2.08
N HIS A 319 10.66 -3.94 -2.28
CA HIS A 319 10.23 -4.73 -3.44
C HIS A 319 10.54 -4.02 -4.76
N HIS A 320 10.10 -2.78 -4.94
CA HIS A 320 10.39 -1.98 -6.15
C HIS A 320 11.88 -1.72 -6.38
N ARG A 321 12.70 -1.76 -5.33
CA ARG A 321 14.13 -1.53 -5.43
C ARG A 321 14.93 -2.78 -5.78
N LEU A 322 14.57 -3.92 -5.18
CA LEU A 322 15.34 -5.16 -5.26
C LEU A 322 14.68 -6.25 -6.11
N PHE A 323 13.38 -6.13 -6.39
CA PHE A 323 12.53 -7.01 -7.19
C PHE A 323 12.34 -8.45 -6.68
N VAL A 324 13.25 -8.95 -5.84
CA VAL A 324 13.30 -10.36 -5.44
C VAL A 324 12.86 -10.63 -3.99
N PHE A 325 12.38 -9.60 -3.30
CA PHE A 325 11.99 -9.63 -1.89
C PHE A 325 10.68 -8.86 -1.67
N ASN A 326 10.01 -9.11 -0.55
CA ASN A 326 8.81 -8.40 -0.09
C ASN A 326 7.65 -8.44 -1.10
N TYR A 327 7.17 -9.64 -1.43
CA TYR A 327 6.06 -9.83 -2.37
C TYR A 327 4.68 -9.53 -1.76
N GLY A 328 4.56 -9.49 -0.43
CA GLY A 328 3.34 -9.08 0.27
C GLY A 328 3.05 -7.59 0.05
N HIS A 329 1.79 -7.20 0.20
CA HIS A 329 1.39 -5.81 0.05
C HIS A 329 0.92 -5.24 1.38
N LEU A 330 -0.20 -5.76 1.91
CA LEU A 330 -0.81 -5.30 3.15
C LEU A 330 -0.19 -5.98 4.36
N PHE A 331 0.29 -7.22 4.22
CA PHE A 331 0.93 -7.95 5.30
C PHE A 331 2.26 -8.55 4.86
N MET A 332 3.27 -8.46 5.74
CA MET A 332 4.58 -9.10 5.57
C MET A 332 4.61 -10.52 6.14
N TYR A 333 3.44 -11.07 6.52
CA TYR A 333 3.32 -12.40 7.12
C TYR A 333 3.83 -13.50 6.19
N TRP A 334 3.43 -13.46 4.93
CA TRP A 334 3.76 -14.47 3.93
C TRP A 334 5.23 -14.40 3.56
N ASP A 335 5.79 -13.19 3.43
CA ASP A 335 7.21 -13.01 3.19
C ASP A 335 8.08 -13.54 4.34
N ARG A 336 7.64 -13.34 5.58
CA ARG A 336 8.34 -13.86 6.75
C ARG A 336 8.23 -15.38 6.82
N LEU A 337 7.05 -15.93 6.53
CA LEU A 337 6.80 -17.37 6.51
C LEU A 337 7.63 -18.09 5.45
N LEU A 338 7.75 -17.51 4.26
CA LEU A 338 8.39 -18.13 3.09
C LEU A 338 9.82 -17.65 2.85
N GLY A 339 10.37 -16.80 3.73
CA GLY A 339 11.76 -16.37 3.70
C GLY A 339 12.09 -15.36 2.60
N THR A 340 11.09 -14.65 2.06
CA THR A 340 11.27 -13.59 1.07
C THR A 340 11.29 -12.18 1.67
N TYR A 341 11.19 -12.07 3.01
CA TYR A 341 11.23 -10.77 3.70
C TYR A 341 12.64 -10.19 3.78
N ARG A 342 12.75 -8.89 3.48
CA ARG A 342 13.91 -8.03 3.75
C ARG A 342 13.46 -6.77 4.46
N SER A 343 14.10 -6.51 5.60
CA SER A 343 13.82 -5.33 6.41
C SER A 343 14.38 -4.07 5.73
N PRO A 344 13.57 -3.01 5.53
CA PRO A 344 14.05 -1.73 5.03
C PRO A 344 15.18 -1.15 5.89
N GLY A 345 15.13 -1.34 7.21
CA GLY A 345 16.16 -0.86 8.14
C GLY A 345 17.53 -1.51 7.94
N GLN A 346 17.61 -2.73 7.42
CA GLN A 346 18.89 -3.38 7.06
C GLN A 346 19.51 -2.79 5.77
N LEU A 347 18.71 -2.05 5.01
CA LEU A 347 19.08 -1.41 3.74
C LEU A 347 19.18 0.13 3.89
N ALA A 348 19.07 0.64 5.14
CA ALA A 348 19.21 2.05 5.46
C ALA A 348 20.65 2.52 5.19
N GLY A 349 20.79 3.68 4.55
CA GLY A 349 22.07 4.26 4.16
C GLY A 349 22.64 3.75 2.83
N THR A 350 22.06 2.70 2.22
CA THR A 350 22.43 2.23 0.87
C THR A 350 21.35 2.55 -0.15
N HIS A 351 20.10 2.20 0.15
CA HIS A 351 18.94 2.41 -0.72
C HIS A 351 17.82 3.22 -0.05
N PHE A 352 17.78 3.24 1.28
CA PHE A 352 16.73 3.89 2.06
C PHE A 352 17.31 4.92 3.01
N ASN A 353 16.51 5.92 3.37
CA ASN A 353 16.89 6.85 4.44
C ASN A 353 17.02 6.12 5.77
N LYS A 354 17.72 6.73 6.74
CA LYS A 354 17.71 6.21 8.11
C LYS A 354 16.33 6.44 8.72
N ASP A 355 15.92 5.54 9.61
CA ASP A 355 14.70 5.67 10.43
C ASP A 355 13.37 5.71 9.64
N VAL A 356 13.32 5.01 8.49
CA VAL A 356 12.08 4.70 7.74
C VAL A 356 11.59 3.28 7.98
#